data_AF-A0A5B0G0M3-F1
#
_entry.id   AF-A0A5B0G0M3-F1
#
_cell.length_a   1.000
_cell.length_b   1.000
_cell.length_c   1.000
_cell.angle_alpha   90.00
_cell.angle_beta   90.00
_cell.angle_gamma   90.00
#
_symmetry.space_group_name_H-M   'P 1'
#
loop_
_entity.id
_entity.type
_entity.pdbx_description
1 polymer ?
#
loop_
_entity_poly.entity_id
_entity_poly.type
_entity_poly.pdbx_seq_one_letter_code
_entity_poly.pdbx_strand_id
1 'polypeptide(L)'
;MCDSVHAAAWKICSLELLVTDVLKQPSPQLQARILKVSPVSNTVECPEVGATVTFIPEKPDYQNPLPRRQWPKKGQSVRVDYRYLDGVCKGDGNSYACRIEHYPMAGR
;
A
#
# COMPACT_ATOMS: atom_id res chain seq x y z
N MET A 1 -19.51 -26.89 10.05
CA MET A 1 -19.74 -25.44 9.99
C MET A 1 -18.94 -24.94 8.80
N CYS A 2 -19.62 -24.52 7.73
CA CYS A 2 -18.95 -23.81 6.65
C CYS A 2 -18.72 -22.40 7.17
N ASP A 3 -17.49 -22.09 7.57
CA ASP A 3 -17.06 -20.70 7.65
C ASP A 3 -17.19 -20.15 6.24
N SER A 4 -18.23 -19.33 6.05
CA SER A 4 -18.41 -18.56 4.85
C SER A 4 -17.08 -17.86 4.58
N VAL A 5 -16.39 -18.30 3.53
CA VAL A 5 -15.23 -17.63 2.94
C VAL A 5 -15.73 -16.26 2.53
N HIS A 6 -15.77 -15.32 3.47
CA HIS A 6 -15.97 -13.93 3.19
C HIS A 6 -14.78 -13.60 2.30
N ALA A 7 -15.04 -13.35 1.01
CA ALA A 7 -14.05 -12.72 0.16
C ALA A 7 -13.55 -11.53 0.96
N ALA A 8 -12.30 -11.62 1.44
CA ALA A 8 -11.80 -10.64 2.38
C ALA A 8 -11.95 -9.27 1.69
N ALA A 9 -12.67 -8.36 2.35
CA ALA A 9 -12.97 -7.07 1.76
C ALA A 9 -11.70 -6.22 1.85
N TRP A 10 -11.27 -5.65 0.73
CA TRP A 10 -10.15 -4.73 0.72
C TRP A 10 -10.39 -3.59 1.71
N LYS A 11 -9.43 -3.39 2.60
CA LYS A 11 -9.40 -2.27 3.53
C LYS A 11 -8.58 -1.17 2.89
N ILE A 12 -9.12 0.06 2.80
CA ILE A 12 -8.53 1.15 2.00
C ILE A 12 -8.35 2.41 2.84
N CYS A 13 -7.18 3.04 2.69
CA CYS A 13 -6.81 4.33 3.25
C CYS A 13 -6.28 5.22 2.13
N SER A 14 -6.91 6.38 1.92
CA SER A 14 -6.33 7.41 1.06
C SER A 14 -5.25 8.15 1.83
N LEU A 15 -4.02 8.09 1.34
CA LEU A 15 -2.85 8.68 1.96
C LEU A 15 -2.32 9.83 1.11
N GLU A 16 -1.97 10.94 1.75
CA GLU A 16 -1.13 11.98 1.16
C GLU A 16 0.28 11.78 1.67
N LEU A 17 1.23 11.53 0.76
CA LEU A 17 2.61 11.17 1.06
C LEU A 17 3.56 12.20 0.48
N LEU A 18 4.62 12.55 1.22
CA LEU A 18 5.75 13.32 0.72
C LEU A 18 6.93 12.39 0.46
N VAL A 19 7.38 12.28 -0.78
CA VAL A 19 8.52 11.42 -1.11
C VAL A 19 9.80 12.01 -0.51
N THR A 20 10.42 11.27 0.40
CA THR A 20 11.66 11.68 1.09
C THR A 20 12.89 11.11 0.39
N ASP A 21 12.79 9.92 -0.21
CA ASP A 21 13.90 9.32 -0.93
C ASP A 21 13.48 8.28 -1.98
N VAL A 22 14.43 7.92 -2.85
CA VAL A 22 14.29 6.83 -3.82
C VAL A 22 15.37 5.78 -3.55
N LEU A 23 14.98 4.72 -2.85
CA LEU A 23 15.87 3.61 -2.51
C LEU A 23 16.15 2.78 -3.76
N LYS A 24 17.43 2.46 -4.00
CA LYS A 24 17.88 1.74 -5.21
C LYS A 24 18.16 0.26 -4.96
N GLN A 25 18.39 -0.15 -3.71
CA GLN A 25 18.77 -1.50 -3.30
C GLN A 25 17.99 -1.89 -2.04
N PRO A 26 17.67 -3.19 -1.84
CA PRO A 26 17.93 -4.33 -2.72
C PRO A 26 17.02 -4.36 -3.97
N SER A 27 15.85 -3.72 -3.91
CA SER A 27 14.99 -3.45 -5.05
C SER A 27 14.62 -1.96 -5.07
N PRO A 28 14.27 -1.39 -6.23
CA PRO A 28 13.82 -0.01 -6.29
C PRO A 28 12.57 0.17 -5.45
N GLN A 29 12.57 1.15 -4.56
CA GLN A 29 11.41 1.52 -3.75
C GLN A 29 11.41 3.03 -3.48
N LEU A 30 10.23 3.60 -3.23
CA LEU A 30 10.09 4.97 -2.75
C LEU A 30 10.02 4.95 -1.24
N GLN A 31 10.73 5.86 -0.61
CA GLN A 31 10.51 6.20 0.79
C GLN A 31 9.72 7.50 0.84
N ALA A 32 8.64 7.51 1.61
CA ALA A 32 7.82 8.69 1.78
C ALA A 32 7.35 8.85 3.23
N ARG A 33 7.09 10.09 3.61
CA ARG A 33 6.47 10.42 4.89
C ARG A 33 4.99 10.65 4.70
N ILE A 34 4.18 10.11 5.60
CA ILE A 34 2.75 10.29 5.59
C ILE A 34 2.40 11.70 6.09
N LEU A 35 1.78 12.50 5.25
CA LEU A 35 1.30 13.84 5.59
C LEU A 35 -0.15 13.82 6.08
N LYS A 36 -1.00 13.02 5.44
CA LYS A 36 -2.42 12.87 5.81
C LYS A 36 -2.89 11.45 5.56
N VAL A 37 -3.87 11.05 6.36
CA VAL A 37 -4.50 9.73 6.32
C VAL A 37 -6.00 9.95 6.31
N SER A 38 -6.69 9.34 5.36
CA SER A 38 -8.14 9.37 5.24
C SER A 38 -8.63 7.93 5.09
N PRO A 39 -9.06 7.26 6.19
CA PRO A 39 -9.65 5.93 6.11
C PRO A 39 -10.96 5.99 5.32
N VAL A 40 -11.19 5.04 4.42
CA VAL A 40 -12.47 4.93 3.70
C VAL A 40 -13.58 4.40 4.64
N SER A 41 -13.22 3.71 5.72
CA SER A 41 -14.16 3.31 6.77
C SER A 41 -13.49 3.26 8.14
N ASN A 42 -14.28 3.45 9.21
CA ASN A 42 -13.78 3.47 10.61
C ASN A 42 -13.24 2.13 11.12
N THR A 43 -13.35 1.05 10.33
CA THR A 43 -12.88 -0.30 10.68
C THR A 43 -11.55 -0.66 10.03
N VAL A 44 -10.90 0.31 9.38
CA VAL A 44 -9.64 0.12 8.66
C VAL A 44 -8.49 0.60 9.54
N GLU A 45 -7.45 -0.22 9.66
CA GLU A 45 -6.17 0.15 10.28
C GLU A 45 -5.32 0.89 9.25
N CYS A 46 -5.27 2.21 9.37
CA CYS A 46 -4.41 3.01 8.50
C CYS A 46 -3.07 3.32 9.16
N PRO A 47 -2.00 3.44 8.37
CA PRO A 47 -0.72 3.94 8.86
C PRO A 47 -0.86 5.33 9.51
N GLU A 48 0.00 5.64 10.48
CA GLU A 48 -0.08 6.90 11.23
C GLU A 48 0.46 8.11 10.44
N VAL A 49 -0.12 9.28 10.69
CA VAL A 49 0.39 10.55 10.15
C VAL A 49 1.80 10.81 10.73
N GLY A 50 2.73 11.18 9.86
CA GLY A 50 4.12 11.45 10.21
C GLY A 50 5.03 10.22 10.13
N ALA A 51 4.48 9.01 10.02
CA ALA A 51 5.24 7.78 9.82
C ALA A 51 5.97 7.78 8.46
N THR A 52 7.04 7.01 8.38
CA THR A 52 7.78 6.79 7.14
C THR A 52 7.41 5.42 6.58
N VAL A 53 6.99 5.40 5.32
CA VAL A 53 6.66 4.17 4.59
C VAL A 53 7.59 3.99 3.41
N THR A 54 7.89 2.73 3.11
CA THR A 54 8.63 2.34 1.92
C THR A 54 7.74 1.50 1.05
N PHE A 55 7.56 1.89 -0.21
CA PHE A 55 6.62 1.22 -1.11
C PHE A 55 7.06 1.28 -2.57
N ILE A 56 6.49 0.41 -3.39
CA ILE A 56 6.60 0.48 -4.85
C ILE A 56 5.30 1.09 -5.34
N PRO A 57 5.33 2.25 -6.02
CA PRO A 57 4.10 2.87 -6.51
C PRO A 57 3.49 1.99 -7.60
N GLU A 58 2.19 1.76 -7.54
CA GLU A 58 1.44 0.92 -8.48
C GLU A 58 0.50 1.77 -9.35
N LYS A 59 0.05 1.19 -10.45
CA LYS A 59 -1.04 1.77 -11.24
C LYS A 59 -2.32 1.83 -10.39
N PRO A 60 -3.28 2.72 -10.72
CA PRO A 60 -4.55 2.81 -9.99
C PRO A 60 -5.34 1.50 -9.92
N ASP A 61 -5.14 0.62 -10.90
CA ASP A 61 -5.75 -0.72 -10.96
C ASP A 61 -5.09 -1.74 -10.03
N TYR A 62 -4.04 -1.37 -9.28
CA TYR A 62 -3.26 -2.22 -8.35
C TYR A 62 -2.76 -3.55 -8.96
N GLN A 63 -2.81 -3.70 -10.29
CA GLN A 63 -2.39 -4.93 -10.97
C GLN A 63 -0.91 -4.91 -11.32
N ASN A 64 -0.33 -3.72 -11.49
CA ASN A 64 1.04 -3.56 -11.97
C ASN A 64 1.77 -2.43 -11.25
N PRO A 65 3.07 -2.60 -10.95
CA PRO A 65 3.90 -1.49 -10.50
C PRO A 65 4.01 -0.43 -11.59
N LEU A 66 4.14 0.83 -11.19
CA LEU A 66 4.39 1.91 -12.12
C LEU A 66 5.80 1.79 -12.73
N PRO A 67 5.97 2.10 -14.02
CA PRO A 67 7.28 2.16 -14.63
C PRO A 67 8.17 3.17 -13.90
N ARG A 68 9.44 2.80 -13.59
CA ARG A 68 10.38 3.67 -12.85
C ARG A 68 10.51 5.09 -13.38
N ARG A 69 10.35 5.30 -14.69
CA ARG A 69 10.41 6.63 -15.33
C ARG A 69 9.27 7.55 -14.91
N GLN A 70 8.15 7.00 -14.46
CA GLN A 70 6.97 7.71 -14.00
C GLN A 70 6.93 7.85 -12.48
N TRP A 71 7.97 7.40 -11.78
CA TRP A 71 7.98 7.49 -10.33
C TRP A 71 8.05 8.94 -9.87
N PRO A 72 7.30 9.29 -8.83
CA PRO A 72 7.43 10.55 -8.13
C PRO A 72 8.88 10.80 -7.69
N LYS A 73 9.32 12.05 -7.83
CA LYS A 73 10.66 12.47 -7.42
C LYS A 73 10.68 12.84 -5.94
N LYS A 74 11.87 12.78 -5.32
CA LYS A 74 12.12 13.31 -3.98
C LYS A 74 11.61 14.76 -3.86
N GLY A 75 10.90 15.04 -2.77
CA GLY A 75 10.26 16.31 -2.48
C GLY A 75 8.85 16.49 -3.08
N GLN A 76 8.38 15.54 -3.91
CA GLN A 76 7.02 15.61 -4.43
C GLN A 76 6.00 15.00 -3.46
N SER A 77 4.87 15.68 -3.32
CA SER A 77 3.69 15.13 -2.65
C SER A 77 2.86 14.31 -3.63
N VAL A 78 2.40 13.14 -3.19
CA VAL A 78 1.58 12.22 -3.98
C VAL A 78 0.42 11.68 -3.16
N ARG A 79 -0.61 11.24 -3.86
CA ARG A 79 -1.76 10.56 -3.25
C ARG A 79 -1.76 9.11 -3.67
N VAL A 80 -1.90 8.22 -2.69
CA VAL A 80 -2.00 6.78 -2.90
C VAL A 80 -3.22 6.25 -2.15
N ASP A 81 -3.91 5.28 -2.74
CA ASP A 81 -5.01 4.58 -2.09
C ASP A 81 -4.50 3.27 -1.54
N TYR A 82 -3.72 3.38 -0.45
CA TYR A 82 -3.18 2.24 0.28
C TYR A 82 -4.30 1.28 0.57
N ARG A 83 -4.12 0.02 0.16
CA ARG A 83 -5.10 -1.02 0.43
C ARG A 83 -4.41 -2.27 0.89
N TYR A 84 -5.05 -2.94 1.82
CA TYR A 84 -4.54 -4.20 2.31
C TYR A 84 -5.65 -5.23 2.46
N LEU A 85 -5.23 -6.48 2.42
CA LEU A 85 -6.05 -7.64 2.61
C LEU A 85 -5.39 -8.54 3.64
N ASP A 86 -6.07 -8.74 4.76
CA ASP A 86 -5.66 -9.73 5.75
C ASP A 86 -6.23 -11.09 5.39
N GLY A 87 -5.38 -12.11 5.44
CA GLY A 87 -5.76 -13.46 5.07
C GLY A 87 -4.80 -14.50 5.62
N VAL A 88 -4.95 -15.73 5.11
CA VAL A 88 -4.08 -16.84 5.46
C VAL A 88 -3.33 -17.26 4.20
N CYS A 89 -2.04 -16.97 4.16
CA CYS A 89 -1.16 -17.35 3.07
C CYS A 89 -0.67 -18.79 3.27
N LYS A 90 -0.53 -19.50 2.16
CA LYS A 90 0.07 -20.84 2.14
C LYS A 90 1.54 -20.71 1.74
N GLY A 91 2.44 -21.28 2.52
CA GLY A 91 3.87 -21.36 2.19
C GLY A 91 4.47 -22.61 2.83
N ASP A 92 5.29 -23.35 2.07
CA ASP A 92 6.03 -24.53 2.52
C ASP A 92 5.19 -25.57 3.30
N GLY A 93 3.95 -25.80 2.85
CA GLY A 93 3.02 -26.74 3.48
C GLY A 93 2.31 -26.23 4.73
N ASN A 94 2.60 -25.01 5.20
CA ASN A 94 1.99 -24.39 6.36
C ASN A 94 1.10 -23.20 5.97
N SER A 95 0.11 -22.92 6.82
CA SER A 95 -0.79 -21.77 6.71
C SER A 95 -0.39 -20.73 7.76
N TYR A 96 -0.15 -19.49 7.34
CA TYR A 96 0.21 -18.39 8.24
C TYR A 96 -0.63 -17.16 7.95
N ALA A 97 -0.90 -16.35 8.99
CA ALA A 97 -1.56 -15.07 8.82
C ALA A 97 -0.66 -14.13 7.99
N CYS A 98 -1.21 -13.54 6.93
CA CYS A 98 -0.48 -12.63 6.06
C CYS A 98 -1.33 -11.41 5.73
N ARG A 99 -0.65 -10.29 5.47
CA ARG A 99 -1.24 -9.06 4.95
C ARG A 99 -0.69 -8.82 3.55
N ILE A 100 -1.58 -8.75 2.57
CA ILE A 100 -1.24 -8.37 1.19
C ILE A 100 -1.46 -6.88 1.07
N GLU A 101 -0.41 -6.13 0.80
CA GLU A 101 -0.43 -4.67 0.76
C GLU A 101 -0.21 -4.15 -0.67
N HIS A 102 -0.94 -3.11 -1.03
CA HIS A 102 -0.85 -2.44 -2.32
C HIS A 102 -0.82 -0.92 -2.14
N TYR A 103 -0.06 -0.25 -3.01
CA TYR A 103 0.14 1.19 -3.01
C TYR A 103 -0.17 1.79 -4.39
N PRO A 104 -1.42 1.65 -4.88
CA PRO A 104 -1.83 2.25 -6.13
C PRO A 104 -1.84 3.77 -6.02
N MET A 105 -1.29 4.43 -7.03
CA MET A 105 -1.47 5.88 -7.16
C MET A 105 -2.97 6.18 -7.29
N ALA A 106 -3.43 7.21 -6.59
CA ALA A 106 -4.82 7.65 -6.69
C ALA A 106 -5.14 7.95 -8.16
N GLY A 107 -6.19 7.32 -8.68
CA GLY A 107 -6.73 7.62 -10.00
C GLY A 107 -7.09 9.10 -10.09
N ARG A 108 -6.72 9.76 -11.19
CA ARG A 108 -7.21 11.11 -11.49
C ARG A 108 -8.68 11.06 -11.88
#